data_AF-A0A958XE74-F1
#
_entry.id   AF-A0A958XE74-F1
#
_cell.length_a   1.000
_cell.length_b   1.000
_cell.length_c   1.000
_cell.angle_alpha   90.00
_cell.angle_beta   90.00
_cell.angle_gamma   90.00
#
_symmetry.space_group_name_H-M   'P 1'
#
loop_
_entity.id
_entity.type
_entity.pdbx_description
1 polymer ?
#
loop_
_entity_poly.entity_id
_entity_poly.type
_entity_poly.pdbx_seq_one_letter_code
_entity_poly.pdbx_strand_id
1 'polypeptide(L)' 'MNKRFKTLLWGLLAMFVLIQLFRPARNTGNDQSHHISTQYPVSGEVEAILKPACYDCHSNYTE' A
#
# COMPACT_ATOMS: atom_id res chain seq x y z
N MET A 1 15.93 -5.90 32.13
CA MET A 1 16.42 -6.44 30.83
C MET A 1 17.90 -6.78 30.93
N ASN A 2 18.22 -8.04 30.72
CA ASN A 2 19.58 -8.58 30.61
C ASN A 2 20.32 -8.00 29.39
N LYS A 3 21.66 -7.87 29.50
CA LYS A 3 22.51 -7.23 28.48
C LYS A 3 22.34 -7.87 27.09
N ARG A 4 22.19 -9.20 27.04
CA ARG A 4 21.95 -9.97 25.79
C ARG A 4 20.64 -9.60 25.10
N PHE A 5 19.55 -9.45 25.84
CA PHE A 5 18.25 -9.08 25.28
C PHE A 5 18.26 -7.64 24.76
N LYS A 6 18.92 -6.71 25.48
CA LYS A 6 19.15 -5.34 24.97
C LYS A 6 19.90 -5.34 23.64
N THR A 7 20.97 -6.11 23.54
CA THR A 7 21.75 -6.23 22.29
C THR A 7 20.92 -6.80 21.14
N LEU A 8 20.10 -7.83 21.40
CA LEU A 8 19.21 -8.40 20.39
C LEU A 8 18.18 -7.38 19.89
N LEU A 9 17.55 -6.63 20.81
CA LEU A 9 16.58 -5.59 20.47
C LEU A 9 17.20 -4.49 19.61
N TRP A 10 18.42 -4.04 19.96
CA TRP A 10 19.15 -3.06 19.16
C TRP A 10 19.52 -3.60 17.77
N GLY A 11 19.90 -4.88 17.67
CA GLY A 11 20.16 -5.53 16.38
C GLY A 11 18.91 -5.59 15.50
N LEU A 12 17.77 -6.00 16.06
CA LEU A 12 16.48 -6.04 15.32
C LEU A 12 16.02 -4.65 14.90
N LEU A 13 16.17 -3.64 15.76
CA LEU A 13 15.82 -2.27 15.44
C LEU A 13 16.70 -1.72 14.31
N ALA A 14 18.00 -1.94 14.36
CA ALA A 14 18.91 -1.54 13.30
C ALA A 14 18.56 -2.22 11.97
N MET A 15 18.31 -3.54 11.98
CA MET A 15 17.89 -4.28 10.79
C MET A 15 16.57 -3.75 10.23
N PHE A 16 15.57 -3.48 11.08
CA PHE A 16 14.30 -2.92 10.67
C PHE A 16 14.49 -1.57 9.95
N VAL A 17 15.26 -0.65 10.55
CA VAL A 17 15.56 0.67 9.95
C VAL A 17 16.27 0.52 8.60
N LEU A 18 17.26 -0.36 8.50
CA LEU A 18 18.00 -0.58 7.25
C LEU A 18 17.10 -1.09 6.12
N ILE A 19 16.19 -2.02 6.41
CA ILE A 19 15.27 -2.55 5.40
C ILE A 19 14.27 -1.48 4.92
N GLN A 20 13.84 -0.58 5.80
CA GLN A 20 12.93 0.52 5.41
C GLN A 20 13.56 1.52 4.41
N LEU A 21 14.89 1.55 4.27
CA LEU A 21 15.57 2.39 3.28
C LEU A 21 15.40 1.88 1.85
N PHE A 22 15.09 0.58 1.68
CA PHE A 22 14.85 -0.03 0.38
C PHE A 22 13.34 -0.10 0.13
N ARG A 23 12.79 0.95 -0.49
CA ARG A 23 11.37 1.00 -0.85
C ARG A 23 11.12 0.27 -2.18
N PRO A 24 9.95 -0.37 -2.34
CA PRO A 24 9.50 -0.86 -3.64
C PRO A 24 9.45 0.25 -4.68
N ALA A 25 9.63 -0.11 -5.96
CA ALA A 25 9.36 0.81 -7.06
C ALA A 25 7.88 1.23 -7.04
N ARG A 26 7.58 2.47 -7.46
CA ARG A 26 6.18 2.93 -7.57
C ARG A 26 5.43 2.06 -8.57
N ASN A 27 4.16 1.75 -8.28
CA ASN A 27 3.29 1.09 -9.24
C ASN A 27 2.87 2.11 -10.31
N THR A 28 3.35 1.94 -11.54
CA THR A 28 2.93 2.74 -12.70
C THR A 28 1.98 1.97 -13.62
N GLY A 29 1.27 0.98 -13.07
CA GLY A 29 0.30 0.17 -13.78
C GLY A 29 -0.93 0.96 -14.22
N ASN A 30 -1.62 0.46 -15.24
CA ASN A 30 -2.92 0.98 -15.68
C ASN A 30 -3.80 -0.14 -16.23
N ASP A 31 -3.62 -1.36 -15.72
CA ASP A 31 -4.53 -2.44 -16.07
C ASP A 31 -5.87 -2.21 -15.38
N GLN A 32 -6.91 -2.04 -16.18
CA GLN A 32 -8.29 -1.77 -15.78
C GLN A 32 -9.22 -2.96 -16.06
N SER A 33 -8.69 -4.10 -16.52
CA SER A 33 -9.48 -5.29 -16.86
C SER A 33 -10.38 -5.75 -15.71
N HIS A 34 -9.88 -5.62 -14.47
CA HIS A 34 -10.56 -6.00 -13.23
C HIS A 34 -11.09 -4.81 -12.43
N HIS A 35 -11.23 -3.62 -13.03
CA HIS A 35 -11.83 -2.48 -12.36
C HIS A 35 -13.29 -2.78 -12.00
N ILE A 36 -13.78 -2.29 -10.87
CA ILE A 36 -15.12 -2.64 -10.36
C ILE A 36 -16.25 -2.32 -11.36
N SER A 37 -16.09 -1.25 -12.14
CA SER A 37 -17.06 -0.87 -13.18
C SER A 37 -17.12 -1.81 -14.37
N THR A 38 -16.15 -2.72 -14.54
CA THR A 38 -16.20 -3.78 -15.56
C THR A 38 -17.00 -5.00 -15.10
N GLN A 39 -17.20 -5.15 -13.79
CA GLN A 39 -17.89 -6.29 -13.19
C GLN A 39 -19.33 -5.94 -12.76
N TYR A 40 -19.58 -4.68 -12.42
CA TYR A 40 -20.88 -4.20 -11.94
C TYR A 40 -21.25 -2.87 -12.56
N PRO A 41 -22.55 -2.58 -12.79
CA PRO A 41 -22.99 -1.26 -13.21
C PRO A 41 -22.73 -0.26 -12.09
N VAL A 42 -21.80 0.67 -12.34
CA VAL A 42 -21.47 1.77 -11.44
C VAL A 42 -22.06 3.06 -12.03
N SER A 43 -23.05 3.64 -11.36
CA SER A 43 -23.62 4.92 -11.77
C SER A 43 -22.66 6.07 -11.45
N GLY A 44 -22.86 7.23 -12.09
CA GLY A 44 -22.03 8.41 -11.83
C GLY A 44 -22.06 8.87 -10.36
N GLU A 45 -23.19 8.71 -9.68
CA GLU A 45 -23.32 9.03 -8.24
C GLU A 45 -22.48 8.08 -7.38
N VAL A 46 -22.48 6.78 -7.70
CA VAL A 46 -21.65 5.80 -6.98
C VAL A 46 -20.17 6.03 -7.28
N GLU A 47 -19.81 6.32 -8.53
CA GLU A 47 -18.44 6.66 -8.92
C GLU A 47 -17.92 7.90 -8.15
N ALA A 48 -18.76 8.91 -7.95
CA ALA A 48 -18.42 10.10 -7.17
C ALA A 48 -18.15 9.78 -5.69
N ILE A 49 -18.74 8.72 -5.15
CA ILE A 49 -18.47 8.22 -3.79
C ILE A 49 -17.19 7.38 -3.77
N LEU A 50 -17.01 6.46 -4.73
CA LEU A 50 -15.89 5.52 -4.77
C LEU A 50 -14.53 6.22 -4.89
N LYS A 51 -14.45 7.32 -5.65
CA LYS A 51 -13.19 8.07 -5.83
C LYS A 51 -12.56 8.49 -4.49
N PRO A 52 -13.20 9.32 -3.65
CA PRO A 52 -12.62 9.74 -2.38
C PRO A 52 -12.68 8.67 -1.28
N ALA A 53 -13.57 7.68 -1.38
CA ALA A 53 -13.76 6.71 -0.31
C ALA A 53 -12.93 5.43 -0.47
N CYS A 54 -12.55 5.07 -1.70
CA CYS A 54 -12.00 3.74 -2.00
C CYS A 54 -10.73 3.81 -2.85
N TYR A 55 -10.68 4.63 -3.90
CA TYR A 55 -9.62 4.54 -4.90
C TYR A 55 -8.24 4.96 -4.41
N ASP A 56 -8.14 5.75 -3.34
CA ASP A 56 -6.87 6.06 -2.68
C ASP A 56 -6.13 4.80 -2.16
N CYS A 57 -6.87 3.73 -1.86
CA CYS A 57 -6.30 2.45 -1.40
C CYS A 57 -6.51 1.29 -2.39
N HIS A 58 -7.53 1.36 -3.24
CA HIS A 58 -7.88 0.34 -4.22
C HIS A 58 -7.54 0.77 -5.65
N SER A 59 -6.34 1.32 -5.86
CA SER A 59 -5.82 1.67 -7.19
C SER A 59 -4.80 0.65 -7.70
N ASN A 60 -4.67 0.58 -9.02
CA ASN A 60 -3.55 -0.11 -9.68
C ASN A 60 -2.44 0.87 -10.10
N TYR A 61 -2.37 2.03 -9.46
CA TYR A 61 -1.44 3.09 -9.76
C TYR A 61 -1.07 3.85 -8.47
N THR A 62 0.22 4.07 -8.24
CA THR A 62 0.73 4.84 -7.12
C THR A 62 0.95 6.29 -7.53
N GLU A 63 0.04 7.17 -7.11
CA GLU A 63 0.16 8.63 -7.23
C GLU A 63 1.26 9.15 -6.28
#